data_AF-A0A846HTK7-F1
#
_entry.id   AF-A0A846HTK7-F1
#
_cell.length_a   1.000
_cell.length_b   1.000
_cell.length_c   1.000
_cell.angle_alpha   90.00
_cell.angle_beta   90.00
_cell.angle_gamma   90.00
#
_symmetry.space_group_name_H-M   'P 1'
#
loop_
_entity.id
_entity.type
_entity.pdbx_description
1 polymer ?
#
loop_
_entity_poly.entity_id
_entity_poly.type
_entity_poly.pdbx_seq_one_letter_code
_entity_poly.pdbx_strand_id
1 'polypeptide(L)' 'MKKIIKKASIGVMSLCLLLGMGLFNPVSARPTCGCLDPIIESWKIDNCNVHYVCRNCGWRSTWDTCK' A
#
# COMPACT_ATOMS: atom_id res chain seq x y z
N MET A 1 -33.82 36.78 13.79
CA MET A 1 -33.04 36.16 12.69
C MET A 1 -32.68 34.74 13.05
N LYS A 2 -33.01 33.78 12.17
CA LYS A 2 -32.86 32.33 12.33
C LYS A 2 -31.44 31.94 11.88
N LYS A 3 -30.60 31.33 12.73
CA LYS A 3 -29.39 30.65 12.26
C LYS A 3 -29.22 29.31 12.97
N ILE A 4 -29.51 28.30 12.17
CA ILE A 4 -29.51 26.87 12.42
C ILE A 4 -28.07 26.46 12.78
N ILE A 5 -27.83 26.12 14.04
CA ILE A 5 -26.60 25.41 14.43
C ILE A 5 -26.75 24.01 13.83
N LYS A 6 -26.13 23.81 12.66
CA LYS A 6 -26.03 22.51 12.01
C LYS A 6 -25.42 21.54 13.02
N LYS A 7 -26.21 20.55 13.45
CA LYS A 7 -25.73 19.36 14.16
C LYS A 7 -24.73 18.66 13.22
N ALA A 8 -23.46 19.01 13.33
CA ALA A 8 -22.38 18.28 12.68
C ALA A 8 -22.35 16.90 13.34
N SER A 9 -22.80 15.94 12.56
CA SER A 9 -23.04 14.55 12.92
C SER A 9 -21.80 13.91 13.56
N ILE A 10 -21.87 13.67 14.87
CA ILE A 10 -20.90 12.88 15.64
C ILE A 10 -20.77 11.45 15.07
N GLY A 11 -21.73 10.99 14.26
CA GLY A 11 -21.73 9.66 13.64
C GLY A 11 -20.65 9.44 12.59
N VAL A 12 -20.16 10.50 11.92
CA VAL A 12 -19.19 10.32 10.82
C VAL A 12 -17.76 10.08 11.34
N MET A 13 -17.43 10.58 12.52
CA MET A 13 -16.07 10.44 13.08
C MET A 13 -15.79 9.03 13.60
N SER A 14 -16.83 8.28 13.98
CA SER A 14 -16.72 6.89 14.44
C SER A 14 -16.44 5.90 13.29
N LEU A 15 -16.95 6.17 12.08
CA LEU A 15 -16.74 5.28 10.94
C LEU A 15 -15.28 5.27 10.44
N CYS A 16 -14.59 6.41 10.55
CA CYS A 16 -13.17 6.52 10.19
C CYS A 16 -12.25 5.73 11.13
N LEU A 17 -12.64 5.56 12.41
CA LEU A 17 -11.87 4.78 13.38
C LEU A 17 -12.05 3.26 13.18
N LEU A 18 -13.22 2.81 12.71
CA LEU A 18 -13.50 1.38 12.48
C LEU A 18 -12.95 0.86 11.15
N LEU A 19 -12.84 1.72 10.12
CA LEU A 19 -12.22 1.35 8.83
C LEU A 19 -10.69 1.46 8.82
N GLY A 20 -10.09 2.08 9.85
CA GLY A 20 -8.64 2.26 9.99
C GLY A 20 -7.89 1.06 10.59
N MET A 21 -8.60 0.08 11.14
CA MET A 21 -8.01 -1.16 11.70
C MET A 21 -8.23 -2.37 10.78
N GLY A 22 -8.24 -2.10 9.47
CA GLY A 22 -8.21 -3.13 8.44
C GLY A 22 -6.79 -3.34 7.92
N LEU A 23 -6.16 -4.43 8.37
CA LEU A 23 -5.30 -5.25 7.50
C LEU A 23 -3.87 -4.73 7.21
N PHE A 24 -3.17 -4.21 8.22
CA PHE A 24 -1.71 -4.39 8.27
C PHE A 24 -1.40 -5.87 8.52
N ASN A 25 -1.74 -6.73 7.56
CA ASN A 25 -0.96 -7.93 7.41
C ASN A 25 0.39 -7.45 6.90
N PRO A 26 1.53 -7.75 7.54
CA PRO A 26 2.80 -7.73 6.84
C PRO A 26 2.80 -8.92 5.86
N VAL A 27 1.86 -8.93 4.90
CA VAL A 27 2.13 -9.56 3.61
C VAL A 27 3.27 -8.72 3.10
N SER A 28 4.50 -9.22 3.28
CA SER A 28 5.75 -8.70 2.73
C SER A 28 5.44 -7.77 1.56
N ALA A 29 5.44 -6.46 1.82
CA ALA A 29 4.88 -5.48 0.91
C ALA A 29 5.73 -5.49 -0.35
N ARG A 30 5.31 -6.27 -1.35
CA ARG A 30 6.04 -6.45 -2.60
C ARG A 30 6.49 -5.08 -3.10
N PRO A 31 7.79 -4.90 -3.40
CA PRO A 31 8.31 -3.57 -3.66
C PRO A 31 7.66 -3.02 -4.93
N THR A 32 7.26 -1.74 -4.88
CA THR A 32 6.50 -1.07 -5.94
C THR A 32 7.38 -0.12 -6.74
N CYS A 33 7.09 -0.02 -8.04
CA CYS A 33 7.73 0.94 -8.94
C CYS A 33 6.81 2.13 -9.18
N GLY A 34 7.33 3.35 -9.05
CA GLY A 34 6.55 4.59 -9.17
C GLY A 34 6.51 5.23 -10.57
N CYS A 35 6.80 4.48 -11.64
CA CYS A 35 6.68 5.02 -13.01
C CYS A 35 5.22 5.01 -13.49
N LEU A 36 4.92 5.84 -14.49
CA LEU A 36 3.56 5.98 -15.06
C LEU A 36 2.99 4.65 -15.58
N ASP A 37 3.83 3.83 -16.22
CA ASP A 37 3.43 2.53 -16.78
C ASP A 37 4.38 1.42 -16.27
N PRO A 38 4.19 0.89 -15.05
CA PRO A 38 5.09 -0.11 -14.48
C PRO A 38 4.84 -1.50 -15.08
N ILE A 39 5.89 -2.06 -15.68
CA ILE A 39 5.92 -3.47 -16.14
C ILE A 39 6.90 -4.23 -15.25
N ILE A 40 6.40 -4.85 -14.18
CA ILE A 40 7.23 -5.53 -13.18
C ILE A 40 7.41 -7.00 -13.53
N GLU A 41 8.67 -7.40 -13.70
CA GLU A 41 9.10 -8.78 -13.76
C GLU A 41 9.75 -9.16 -12.43
N SER A 42 9.63 -10.44 -12.05
CA SER A 42 10.25 -10.94 -10.83
C SER A 42 10.70 -12.37 -10.96
N TRP A 43 11.84 -12.69 -10.35
CA TRP A 43 12.36 -14.04 -10.27
C TRP A 43 13.03 -14.30 -8.93
N LYS A 44 12.95 -15.55 -8.46
CA LYS A 44 13.69 -16.01 -7.28
C LYS A 44 15.16 -16.16 -7.65
N ILE A 45 16.04 -15.62 -6.82
CA ILE A 45 17.49 -15.83 -6.94
C ILE A 45 17.95 -16.93 -5.99
N ASP A 46 17.34 -16.99 -4.81
CA ASP A 46 17.54 -18.08 -3.87
C ASP A 46 16.23 -18.35 -3.09
N ASN A 47 16.31 -19.18 -2.04
CA ASN A 47 15.14 -19.56 -1.26
C ASN A 47 14.51 -18.37 -0.50
N CYS A 48 15.29 -17.31 -0.26
CA CYS A 48 14.92 -16.16 0.54
C CYS A 48 14.86 -14.85 -0.26
N ASN A 49 15.49 -14.76 -1.44
CA ASN A 49 15.60 -13.53 -2.19
C ASN A 49 14.82 -13.58 -3.50
N VAL A 50 13.94 -12.60 -3.68
CA VAL A 50 13.22 -12.34 -4.93
C VAL A 50 13.72 -11.03 -5.51
N HIS A 51 14.16 -11.06 -6.76
CA HIS A 51 14.51 -9.84 -7.49
C HIS A 51 13.31 -9.36 -8.30
N TYR A 52 13.08 -8.05 -8.24
CA TYR A 52 12.07 -7.32 -8.99
C TYR A 52 12.74 -6.32 -9.91
N VAL A 53 12.28 -6.26 -11.17
CA VAL A 53 12.75 -5.29 -12.14
C VAL A 53 11.57 -4.71 -12.90
N CYS A 54 11.53 -3.39 -13.08
CA CYS A 54 10.62 -2.73 -13.99
C CYS A 54 11.26 -2.63 -15.38
N ARG A 55 10.62 -3.22 -16.40
CA ARG A 55 11.09 -3.18 -17.80
C ARG A 55 11.01 -1.78 -18.41
N ASN A 56 10.05 -0.97 -17.98
CA ASN A 56 9.81 0.35 -18.56
C ASN A 56 10.77 1.44 -18.08
N CYS A 57 11.09 1.49 -16.79
CA CYS A 57 11.97 2.53 -16.23
C CYS A 57 13.30 2.00 -15.68
N GLY A 58 13.52 0.68 -15.72
CA GLY A 58 14.75 0.05 -15.24
C GLY A 58 14.89 -0.02 -13.71
N TRP A 59 13.86 0.37 -12.94
CA TRP A 59 13.85 0.24 -11.48
C TRP A 59 14.10 -1.22 -11.06
N ARG A 60 14.85 -1.40 -9.97
CA ARG A 60 15.20 -2.73 -9.44
C ARG A 60 15.08 -2.74 -7.92
N SER A 61 14.62 -3.85 -7.37
CA SER A 61 14.60 -4.08 -5.93
C SER A 61 14.77 -5.56 -5.64
N THR A 62 15.55 -5.88 -4.62
CA THR A 62 15.61 -7.24 -4.06
C THR A 62 14.77 -7.26 -2.80
N TRP A 63 13.94 -8.29 -2.66
CA TRP A 63 13.13 -8.52 -1.49
C TRP A 63 13.60 -9.79 -0.78
N ASP A 64 13.88 -9.66 0.51
CA ASP A 64 14.21 -10.78 1.39
C ASP A 64 12.92 -11.28 2.05
N THR A 65 12.44 -12.44 1.61
CA THR A 65 11.24 -13.12 2.11
C THR A 65 11.48 -13.91 3.40
N CYS A 66 12.73 -14.05 3.85
CA CYS A 66 13.07 -14.81 5.06
C CYS A 66 13.29 -13.92 6.29
N LYS A 67 13.05 -12.61 6.18
CA LYS A 67 13.10 -11.66 7.29
C LYS A 67 11.80 -11.54 8.07
#